data_AF-A0A350YCZ1-F1
#
_entry.id   AF-A0A350YCZ1-F1
#
_cell.length_a   1.000
_cell.length_b   1.000
_cell.length_c   1.000
_cell.angle_alpha   90.00
_cell.angle_beta   90.00
_cell.angle_gamma   90.00
#
_symmetry.space_group_name_H-M   'P 1'
#
loop_
_entity.id
_entity.type
_entity.pdbx_description
1 polymer ?
#
loop_
_entity_poly.entity_id
_entity_poly.type
_entity_poly.pdbx_seq_one_letter_code
_entity_poly.pdbx_strand_id
1 'polypeptide(L)'
;MTTTTPIRMTIDLTDADLDLDPEAMEELTSHVVEEMIELVDNARLMRESDRPEHGKPALAGFILGVLQAEVNLQNAKAVLDFLGERFYGKTLILNPG
;
A
#
# COMPACT_ATOMS: atom_id res chain seq x y z
N MET A 1 17.39 9.49 22.45
CA MET A 1 16.32 8.84 21.68
C MET A 1 16.64 9.04 20.21
N THR A 2 16.83 7.97 19.45
CA THR A 2 17.11 8.09 18.02
C THR A 2 15.78 8.31 17.31
N THR A 3 15.54 9.53 16.84
CA THR A 3 14.36 9.84 16.02
C THR A 3 14.47 8.99 14.75
N THR A 4 13.62 7.98 14.59
CA THR A 4 13.61 7.17 13.37
C THR A 4 12.72 7.90 12.37
N THR A 5 13.31 8.44 11.32
CA THR A 5 12.55 9.13 10.27
C THR A 5 11.72 8.10 9.49
N PRO A 6 10.39 8.22 9.43
CA PRO A 6 9.58 7.35 8.60
C PRO A 6 9.84 7.62 7.12
N ILE A 7 9.84 6.57 6.32
CA ILE A 7 9.89 6.60 4.87
C ILE A 7 8.48 6.31 4.38
N ARG A 8 7.97 7.15 3.48
CA ARG A 8 6.72 6.85 2.79
C ARG A 8 6.97 5.72 1.82
N MET A 9 6.25 4.62 1.96
CA MET A 9 6.27 3.48 1.06
C MET A 9 4.97 3.46 0.28
N THR A 10 5.06 3.43 -1.04
CA THR A 10 3.92 3.17 -1.93
C THR A 10 3.91 1.68 -2.23
N ILE A 11 2.74 1.06 -2.03
CA ILE A 11 2.50 -0.37 -2.21
C ILE A 11 1.45 -0.52 -3.29
N ASP A 12 1.81 -1.20 -4.36
CA ASP A 12 0.97 -1.40 -5.53
C ASP A 12 0.58 -2.87 -5.65
N LEU A 13 -0.72 -3.12 -5.54
CA LEU A 13 -1.32 -4.45 -5.56
C LEU A 13 -1.74 -4.87 -6.97
N THR A 14 -1.72 -4.00 -7.98
CA THR A 14 -2.33 -4.39 -9.26
C THR A 14 -1.46 -5.35 -10.07
N ASP A 15 -0.17 -5.47 -9.74
CA ASP A 15 0.73 -6.46 -10.36
C ASP A 15 0.62 -7.84 -9.67
N ALA A 16 -0.24 -7.96 -8.65
CA ALA A 16 -0.45 -9.20 -7.91
C ALA A 16 -1.32 -10.24 -8.63
N ASP A 17 -1.80 -9.93 -9.85
CA ASP A 17 -2.59 -10.83 -10.70
C ASP A 17 -3.70 -11.54 -9.91
N LEU A 18 -4.54 -10.74 -9.24
CA LEU A 18 -5.57 -11.20 -8.31
C LEU A 18 -6.91 -11.53 -8.99
N ASP A 19 -7.03 -11.25 -10.29
CA ASP A 19 -8.26 -11.42 -11.08
C ASP A 19 -9.50 -10.80 -10.41
N LEU A 20 -9.34 -9.56 -9.92
CA LEU A 20 -10.40 -8.78 -9.25
C LEU A 20 -10.97 -7.72 -10.19
N ASP A 21 -12.27 -7.53 -10.12
CA ASP A 21 -12.92 -6.37 -10.70
C ASP A 21 -12.56 -5.08 -9.92
N PRO A 22 -12.88 -3.88 -10.45
CA PRO A 22 -12.51 -2.64 -9.79
C PRO A 22 -13.10 -2.45 -8.39
N GLU A 23 -14.31 -2.93 -8.13
CA GLU A 23 -14.98 -2.78 -6.84
C GLU A 23 -14.32 -3.69 -5.79
N ALA A 24 -14.04 -4.94 -6.14
CA ALA A 24 -13.33 -5.88 -5.29
C ALA A 24 -11.88 -5.44 -5.02
N MET A 25 -11.21 -4.82 -6.00
CA MET A 25 -9.87 -4.24 -5.79
C MET A 25 -9.90 -3.06 -4.83
N GLU A 26 -10.93 -2.20 -4.90
CA GLU A 26 -11.12 -1.08 -3.97
C GLU A 26 -11.35 -1.58 -2.54
N GLU A 27 -12.24 -2.57 -2.37
CA GLU A 27 -12.53 -3.20 -1.07
C GLU A 27 -11.28 -3.84 -0.47
N LEU A 28 -10.56 -4.64 -1.28
CA LEU A 28 -9.30 -5.25 -0.85
C LEU A 28 -8.28 -4.21 -0.40
N THR A 29 -8.05 -3.17 -1.21
CA THR A 29 -7.04 -2.14 -0.90
C THR A 29 -7.41 -1.40 0.38
N SER A 30 -8.71 -1.12 0.58
CA SER A 30 -9.22 -0.49 1.80
C SER A 30 -9.01 -1.36 3.03
N HIS A 31 -9.32 -2.65 2.95
CA HIS A 31 -9.07 -3.61 4.04
C HIS A 31 -7.57 -3.73 4.37
N VAL A 32 -6.70 -3.74 3.35
CA VAL A 32 -5.25 -3.78 3.55
C VAL A 32 -4.77 -2.52 4.29
N VAL A 33 -5.32 -1.34 3.97
CA VAL A 33 -5.00 -0.11 4.72
C VAL A 33 -5.43 -0.23 6.17
N GLU A 34 -6.66 -0.69 6.45
CA GLU A 34 -7.17 -0.84 7.82
C GLU A 34 -6.29 -1.78 8.66
N GLU A 35 -5.91 -2.92 8.11
CA GLU A 35 -5.01 -3.87 8.79
C GLU A 35 -3.59 -3.28 8.97
N MET A 36 -3.12 -2.49 8.00
CA MET A 36 -1.78 -1.91 8.05
C MET A 36 -1.64 -0.79 9.08
N ILE A 37 -2.72 -0.06 9.41
CA ILE A 37 -2.71 0.98 10.46
C ILE A 37 -2.36 0.39 11.84
N GLU A 38 -2.61 -0.90 12.07
CA GLU A 38 -2.18 -1.58 13.31
C GLU A 38 -0.66 -1.84 13.36
N LEU A 39 0.03 -1.72 12.21
CA LEU A 39 1.46 -1.99 12.07
C LEU A 39 2.30 -0.70 11.93
N VAL A 40 1.70 0.38 11.43
CA VAL A 40 2.41 1.64 11.11
C VAL A 40 1.68 2.86 11.62
N ASP A 41 2.41 3.97 11.82
CA ASP A 41 1.84 5.23 12.32
C ASP A 41 0.84 5.86 11.33
N ASN A 42 1.00 5.59 10.03
CA ASN A 42 0.13 6.12 8.99
C ASN A 42 0.04 5.14 7.82
N ALA A 43 -1.16 4.73 7.44
CA ALA A 43 -1.44 4.11 6.16
C ALA A 43 -2.72 4.68 5.55
N ARG A 44 -2.75 4.80 4.22
CA ARG A 44 -3.89 5.38 3.48
C ARG A 44 -3.93 4.92 2.04
N LEU A 45 -5.10 4.99 1.42
CA LEU A 45 -5.22 4.89 -0.04
C LEU A 45 -4.44 6.02 -0.71
N MET A 46 -3.78 5.71 -1.83
CA MET A 46 -3.06 6.72 -2.60
C MET A 46 -4.05 7.63 -3.31
N ARG A 47 -3.97 8.94 -3.07
CA ARG A 47 -4.86 9.92 -3.73
C ARG A 47 -4.43 10.13 -5.16
N GLU A 48 -5.39 10.44 -6.04
CA GLU A 48 -5.10 10.85 -7.41
C GLU A 48 -4.21 12.11 -7.46
N SER A 49 -4.37 13.03 -6.50
CA SER A 49 -3.51 14.22 -6.37
C SER A 49 -2.04 13.89 -6.12
N ASP A 50 -1.76 12.70 -5.59
CA ASP A 50 -0.42 12.26 -5.21
C ASP A 50 0.20 11.36 -6.30
N ARG A 51 -0.50 11.21 -7.44
CA ARG A 51 -0.14 10.35 -8.56
C ARG A 51 1.08 10.90 -9.31
N PRO A 52 2.13 10.09 -9.56
CA PRO A 52 3.16 10.44 -10.54
C PRO A 52 2.57 10.48 -11.96
N GLU A 53 3.06 11.38 -12.83
CA GLU A 53 2.42 11.77 -14.11
C GLU A 53 1.92 10.60 -14.99
N HIS A 54 2.53 9.41 -14.89
CA HIS A 54 2.17 8.18 -15.61
C HIS A 54 1.40 7.11 -14.81
N GLY A 55 0.65 7.48 -13.77
CA GLY A 55 -0.07 6.52 -12.91
C GLY A 55 -1.31 5.84 -13.50
N LYS A 56 -1.87 4.92 -12.72
CA LYS A 56 -3.07 4.11 -13.02
C LYS A 56 -4.37 4.93 -12.94
N PRO A 57 -5.48 4.50 -13.56
CA PRO A 57 -6.76 5.20 -13.47
C PRO A 57 -7.20 5.34 -12.01
N ALA A 58 -7.77 6.51 -11.68
CA ALA A 58 -8.32 6.79 -10.37
C ALA A 58 -9.80 6.41 -10.31
N LEU A 59 -10.24 5.85 -9.18
CA LEU A 59 -11.63 5.60 -8.85
C LEU A 59 -11.94 6.32 -7.53
N ALA A 60 -13.04 7.07 -7.48
CA ALA A 60 -13.45 7.85 -6.32
C ALA A 60 -12.35 8.80 -5.75
N GLY A 61 -11.41 9.27 -6.59
CA GLY A 61 -10.32 10.17 -6.18
C GLY A 61 -9.08 9.48 -5.61
N PHE A 62 -9.02 8.14 -5.66
CA PHE A 62 -7.87 7.33 -5.26
C PHE A 62 -7.35 6.50 -6.43
N ILE A 63 -6.06 6.17 -6.40
CA ILE A 63 -5.46 5.25 -7.35
C ILE A 63 -5.84 3.83 -6.93
N LEU A 64 -6.60 3.16 -7.79
CA LEU A 64 -7.12 1.83 -7.50
C LEU A 64 -5.98 0.82 -7.31
N GLY A 65 -6.04 0.02 -6.23
CA GLY A 65 -5.03 -0.99 -5.94
C GLY A 65 -3.72 -0.44 -5.37
N VAL A 66 -3.65 0.86 -5.03
CA VAL A 66 -2.42 1.49 -4.54
C VAL A 66 -2.65 2.19 -3.21
N LEU A 67 -1.78 1.88 -2.25
CA LEU A 67 -1.80 2.48 -0.91
C LEU A 67 -0.42 3.01 -0.52
N GLN A 68 -0.39 3.87 0.48
CA GLN A 68 0.82 4.43 1.07
C GLN A 68 0.88 4.13 2.55
N ALA A 69 2.08 3.82 3.06
CA ALA A 69 2.35 3.58 4.47
C ALA A 69 3.61 4.33 4.91
N GLU A 70 3.64 4.84 6.14
CA GLU A 70 4.83 5.42 6.75
C GLU A 70 5.58 4.36 7.56
N VAL A 71 6.67 3.87 6.98
CA VAL A 71 7.43 2.74 7.47
C VAL A 71 8.76 3.21 8.03
N ASN A 72 9.17 2.68 9.17
CA ASN A 72 10.44 2.96 9.83
C ASN A 72 11.16 1.64 10.18
N LEU A 73 12.39 1.71 10.68
CA LEU A 73 13.19 0.52 10.96
C LEU A 73 12.54 -0.44 11.96
N GLN A 74 11.68 0.05 12.85
CA GLN A 74 11.04 -0.73 13.90
C GLN A 74 9.86 -1.55 13.35
N ASN A 75 9.11 -1.02 12.37
CA ASN A 75 7.92 -1.67 11.81
C ASN A 75 8.10 -2.25 10.40
N ALA A 76 9.20 -1.95 9.70
CA ALA A 76 9.46 -2.44 8.34
C ALA A 76 9.33 -3.96 8.20
N LYS A 77 9.86 -4.71 9.17
CA LYS A 77 9.75 -6.17 9.15
C LYS A 77 8.29 -6.62 9.24
N ALA A 78 7.52 -6.05 10.17
CA ALA A 78 6.12 -6.42 10.38
C ALA A 78 5.27 -6.13 9.13
N VAL A 79 5.52 -5.00 8.45
CA VAL A 79 4.86 -4.68 7.18
C VAL A 79 5.20 -5.70 6.10
N LEU A 80 6.48 -6.08 5.95
CA LEU A 80 6.89 -7.06 4.95
C LEU A 80 6.36 -8.47 5.27
N ASP A 81 6.33 -8.87 6.54
CA ASP A 81 5.73 -10.14 6.97
C ASP A 81 4.23 -10.16 6.63
N PHE A 82 3.50 -9.10 6.99
CA PHE A 82 2.08 -8.94 6.70
C PHE A 82 1.77 -9.05 5.19
N LEU A 83 2.52 -8.30 4.37
CA LEU A 83 2.37 -8.36 2.92
C LEU A 83 2.72 -9.74 2.37
N GLY A 84 3.77 -10.37 2.89
CA GLY A 84 4.21 -11.70 2.46
C GLY A 84 3.22 -12.81 2.82
N GLU A 85 2.61 -12.76 4.00
CA GLU A 85 1.59 -13.71 4.42
C GLU A 85 0.31 -13.56 3.59
N ARG A 86 -0.14 -12.32 3.36
CA ARG A 86 -1.40 -12.04 2.65
C ARG A 86 -1.30 -12.27 1.15
N PHE A 87 -0.15 -11.93 0.54
CA PHE A 87 0.07 -11.97 -0.90
C PHE A 87 1.12 -13.01 -1.30
N TYR A 88 1.22 -14.12 -0.56
CA TYR A 88 2.17 -15.18 -0.84
C TYR A 88 2.08 -15.67 -2.29
N GLY A 89 3.22 -15.69 -2.99
CA GLY A 89 3.31 -16.11 -4.38
C GLY A 89 2.78 -15.08 -5.39
N LYS A 90 2.41 -13.87 -4.95
CA LYS A 90 2.03 -12.75 -5.83
C LYS A 90 3.14 -11.70 -5.91
N THR A 91 3.16 -10.96 -7.01
CA THR A 91 4.09 -9.85 -7.21
C THR A 91 3.48 -8.56 -6.69
N LEU A 92 4.17 -7.89 -5.77
CA LEU A 92 3.83 -6.53 -5.31
C LEU A 92 4.94 -5.58 -5.73
N ILE A 93 4.59 -4.35 -6.12
CA ILE A 93 5.59 -3.30 -6.34
C ILE A 93 5.66 -2.42 -5.09
N LEU A 94 6.85 -2.28 -4.53
CA LEU A 94 7.13 -1.45 -3.36
C LEU A 94 8.06 -0.30 -3.78
N ASN A 95 7.59 0.93 -3.71
CA ASN A 95 8.36 2.11 -4.09
C ASN A 95 8.56 3.03 -2.87
N PRO A 96 9.79 3.39 -2.49
CA PRO A 96 10.02 4.47 -1.54
C PRO A 96 9.61 5.81 -2.18
N GLY A 97 8.88 6.63 -1.44
CA GLY A 97 8.47 7.98 -1.81
C GLY A 97 9.26 9.07 -1.08
#